data_AF-A0A8J6RVY4-F1
#
_entry.id   AF-A0A8J6RVY4-F1
#
_cell.length_a   1.000
_cell.length_b   1.000
_cell.length_c   1.000
_cell.angle_alpha   90.00
_cell.angle_beta   90.00
_cell.angle_gamma   90.00
#
_symmetry.space_group_name_H-M   'P 1'
#
loop_
_entity.id
_entity.type
_entity.pdbx_description
1 polymer ?
#
loop_
_entity_poly.entity_id
_entity_poly.type
_entity_poly.pdbx_seq_one_letter_code
_entity_poly.pdbx_strand_id
1 'polypeptide(L)'
;MASGIYAIAHIGYLKLYAGDASNLQVTWPLLLAQLNSGTYPNAALQEVWNQQGDKRRFTFHTKQDIAGDREIVGIEQLVDDA
;
A
#
# COMPACT_ATOMS: atom_id res chain seq x y z
N MET A 1 16.00 10.32 3.38
CA MET A 1 15.89 9.76 4.74
C MET A 1 14.48 9.23 4.87
N ALA A 2 14.31 7.92 5.08
CA ALA A 2 13.01 7.36 5.40
C ALA A 2 12.55 7.94 6.75
N SER A 3 11.27 8.30 6.87
CA SER A 3 10.70 8.80 8.12
C SER A 3 10.59 7.71 9.18
N GLY A 4 10.72 6.45 8.77
CA GLY A 4 10.43 5.29 9.62
C GLY A 4 8.92 5.07 9.82
N ILE A 5 8.10 5.87 9.14
CA ILE A 5 6.64 5.78 9.12
C ILE A 5 6.25 5.40 7.70
N TYR A 6 5.45 4.36 7.58
CA TYR A 6 4.98 3.79 6.34
C TYR A 6 3.47 3.93 6.26
N ALA A 7 3.01 4.25 5.06
CA ALA A 7 1.61 4.44 4.77
C ALA A 7 1.02 3.16 4.22
N ILE A 8 -0.07 2.71 4.83
CA ILE A 8 -0.84 1.55 4.43
C ILE A 8 -2.21 2.03 3.95
N ALA A 9 -2.56 1.69 2.72
CA ALA A 9 -3.87 1.95 2.14
C ALA A 9 -4.79 0.76 2.38
N HIS A 10 -5.82 0.95 3.19
CA HIS A 10 -6.91 -0.01 3.35
C HIS A 10 -7.90 0.17 2.21
N ILE A 11 -8.07 -0.87 1.40
CA ILE A 11 -8.99 -0.90 0.27
C ILE A 11 -9.93 -2.07 0.53
N GLY A 12 -11.15 -1.77 0.98
CA GLY A 12 -12.08 -2.79 1.47
C GLY A 12 -11.50 -3.58 2.65
N TYR A 13 -11.33 -4.89 2.47
CA TYR A 13 -10.74 -5.78 3.48
C TYR A 13 -9.23 -5.99 3.31
N LEU A 14 -8.62 -5.44 2.25
CA LEU A 14 -7.21 -5.61 1.96
C LEU A 14 -6.39 -4.41 2.45
N LYS A 15 -5.16 -4.68 2.88
CA LYS A 15 -4.16 -3.69 3.24
C LYS A 15 -3.11 -3.64 2.14
N LEU A 16 -2.81 -2.47 1.61
CA LEU A 16 -1.80 -2.24 0.57
C LEU A 16 -0.69 -1.35 1.14
N TYR A 17 0.56 -1.79 1.01
CA TYR A 17 1.71 -0.95 1.27
C TYR A 17 1.81 0.17 0.21
N ALA A 18 1.67 1.42 0.64
CA ALA A 18 1.72 2.58 -0.24
C ALA A 18 3.12 3.23 -0.31
N GLY A 19 4.03 2.86 0.60
CA GLY A 19 5.38 3.43 0.69
C GLY A 19 5.64 4.18 2.00
N ASP A 20 6.82 4.78 2.11
CA ASP A 20 7.17 5.68 3.21
C ASP A 20 6.27 6.94 3.21
N ALA A 21 5.87 7.40 4.40
CA ALA A 21 4.97 8.52 4.57
C ALA A 21 5.51 9.83 3.96
N SER A 22 6.83 10.07 3.98
CA SER A 22 7.43 11.24 3.30
C SER A 22 7.37 11.14 1.79
N ASN A 23 7.39 9.93 1.23
CA ASN A 23 7.32 9.70 -0.21
C ASN A 23 5.92 9.35 -0.71
N LEU A 24 4.93 9.27 0.19
CA LEU A 24 3.56 8.86 -0.13
C LEU A 24 2.95 9.72 -1.23
N GLN A 25 3.23 11.03 -1.23
CA GLN A 25 2.73 11.95 -2.25
C GLN A 25 3.22 11.59 -3.66
N VAL A 26 4.36 10.89 -3.77
CA VAL A 26 4.95 10.45 -5.04
C VAL A 26 4.57 9.00 -5.35
N THR A 27 4.63 8.11 -4.36
CA THR A 27 4.35 6.68 -4.57
C THR A 27 2.87 6.38 -4.74
N TRP A 28 2.00 7.04 -3.98
CA TRP A 28 0.56 6.83 -4.05
C TRP A 28 -0.05 7.10 -5.44
N PRO A 29 0.19 8.25 -6.10
CA PRO A 29 -0.37 8.47 -7.44
C PRO A 29 0.13 7.47 -8.48
N LEU A 30 1.35 6.94 -8.34
CA LEU A 30 1.86 5.88 -9.22
C LEU A 30 1.11 4.56 -9.00
N LEU A 31 0.93 4.16 -7.74
CA LEU A 31 0.12 2.99 -7.38
C LEU A 31 -1.33 3.16 -7.84
N LEU A 32 -1.88 4.35 -7.67
CA LEU A 32 -3.23 4.68 -8.09
C LEU A 32 -3.39 4.56 -9.61
N ALA A 33 -2.42 5.04 -10.38
CA ALA A 33 -2.43 4.91 -11.83
C ALA A 33 -2.44 3.43 -12.24
N GLN A 34 -1.61 2.59 -11.61
CA GLN A 34 -1.61 1.15 -11.88
C GLN A 34 -2.94 0.48 -11.51
N LEU A 35 -3.50 0.82 -10.35
CA LEU A 35 -4.79 0.32 -9.89
C LEU A 35 -5.93 0.75 -10.82
N ASN A 36 -5.95 2.00 -11.27
CA ASN A 36 -6.96 2.47 -12.22
C ASN A 36 -6.77 1.88 -13.62
N SER A 37 -5.53 1.57 -14.02
CA SER A 37 -5.25 0.91 -15.29
C SER A 37 -5.45 -0.60 -15.26
N GLY A 38 -5.64 -1.22 -14.09
CA GLY A 38 -5.77 -2.67 -13.99
C GLY A 38 -4.45 -3.43 -14.12
N THR A 39 -3.31 -2.73 -14.03
CA THR A 39 -1.96 -3.31 -14.23
C THR A 39 -1.28 -3.68 -12.91
N TYR A 40 -1.99 -3.55 -11.79
CA TYR A 40 -1.44 -3.91 -10.49
C TYR A 40 -1.26 -5.44 -10.39
N PRO A 41 -0.10 -5.95 -9.96
CA PRO A 41 0.22 -7.38 -9.99
C PRO A 41 -0.67 -8.25 -9.10
N ASN A 42 -1.33 -7.67 -8.09
CA ASN A 42 -2.23 -8.41 -7.20
C ASN A 42 -3.67 -8.37 -7.70
N ALA A 43 -4.13 -9.49 -8.28
CA ALA A 43 -5.49 -9.63 -8.83
C ALA A 43 -6.60 -9.46 -7.77
N ALA A 44 -6.39 -9.94 -6.53
CA ALA A 44 -7.37 -9.78 -5.46
C ALA A 44 -7.53 -8.31 -5.07
N LEU A 45 -6.41 -7.60 -4.93
CA LEU A 45 -6.42 -6.16 -4.68
C LEU A 45 -7.08 -5.39 -5.82
N GLN A 46 -6.80 -5.76 -7.07
CA GLN A 46 -7.40 -5.15 -8.25
C GLN A 46 -8.91 -5.35 -8.29
N GLU A 47 -9.40 -6.54 -7.93
CA GLU A 47 -10.83 -6.83 -7.84
C GLU A 47 -11.52 -5.98 -6.76
N VAL A 48 -10.93 -5.91 -5.57
CA VAL A 48 -11.46 -5.07 -4.47
C VAL A 48 -11.38 -3.59 -4.83
N TRP A 49 -10.33 -3.15 -5.52
CA TRP A 49 -10.20 -1.79 -6.05
C TRP A 49 -11.32 -1.46 -7.04
N ASN A 50 -11.62 -2.37 -7.98
CA ASN A 50 -12.70 -2.18 -8.95
C ASN A 50 -14.08 -2.13 -8.28
N GLN A 51 -14.28 -2.85 -7.17
CA GLN A 51 -15.56 -2.86 -6.46
C GLN A 51 -15.73 -1.71 -5.46
N GLN A 52 -14.66 -1.32 -4.75
CA GLN A 52 -14.73 -0.41 -3.59
C GLN A 52 -13.56 0.59 -3.51
N GLY A 53 -12.81 0.83 -4.58
CA GLY A 53 -11.62 1.69 -4.57
C GLY A 53 -11.85 3.12 -4.07
N ASP A 54 -13.09 3.61 -4.14
CA ASP A 54 -13.51 4.90 -3.58
C ASP A 54 -13.48 4.91 -2.04
N LYS A 55 -13.74 3.76 -1.40
CA LYS A 55 -13.72 3.57 0.06
C LYS A 55 -12.33 3.14 0.54
N ARG A 56 -11.34 3.99 0.31
CA ARG A 56 -9.98 3.78 0.81
C ARG A 56 -9.68 4.59 2.06
N ARG A 57 -8.95 4.00 3.01
CA ARG A 57 -8.48 4.70 4.21
C ARG A 57 -6.99 4.50 4.38
N PHE A 58 -6.26 5.58 4.61
CA PHE A 58 -4.84 5.50 4.92
C PHE A 58 -4.65 5.38 6.42
N THR A 59 -3.75 4.48 6.79
CA THR A 59 -3.21 4.33 8.13
C THR A 59 -1.69 4.44 8.05
N PHE A 60 -1.08 4.91 9.13
CA PHE A 60 0.34 5.17 9.20
C PHE A 60 0.94 4.36 10.32
N HIS A 61 1.91 3.53 9.99
CA HIS A 61 2.48 2.54 10.89
C HIS A 61 4.01 2.56 10.78
N THR A 62 4.71 2.15 11.83
CA THR A 62 6.19 2.09 11.81
C THR A 62 6.68 0.78 11.22
N LYS A 63 7.96 0.71 10.79
CA LYS A 63 8.56 -0.54 10.23
C LYS A 63 8.29 -1.74 11.13
N GLN A 64 8.45 -1.58 12.45
CA GLN A 64 8.28 -2.66 13.43
C GLN A 64 6.85 -3.16 13.53
N ASP A 65 5.87 -2.29 13.32
CA ASP A 65 4.45 -2.62 13.42
C ASP A 65 4.01 -3.46 12.21
N ILE A 66 4.49 -3.10 11.01
CA ILE A 66 4.09 -3.76 9.76
C ILE A 66 5.01 -4.90 9.33
N ALA A 67 6.24 -5.00 9.85
CA ALA A 67 7.20 -6.03 9.46
C ALA A 67 6.72 -7.48 9.73
N GLY A 68 5.80 -7.66 10.68
CA GLY A 68 5.15 -8.95 10.95
C GLY A 68 3.83 -9.17 10.22
N ASP A 69 3.28 -8.15 9.58
CA ASP A 69 1.91 -8.12 9.08
C ASP A 69 1.87 -8.62 7.62
N ARG A 70 1.87 -9.95 7.47
CA ARG A 70 1.83 -10.63 6.15
C ARG A 70 0.53 -10.41 5.37
N GLU A 71 -0.48 -9.81 6.01
CA GLU A 71 -1.73 -9.43 5.36
C GLU A 71 -1.57 -8.18 4.49
N ILE A 72 -0.47 -7.43 4.66
CA ILE A 72 -0.19 -6.22 3.88
C ILE A 72 0.42 -6.61 2.53
N VAL A 73 -0.34 -6.36 1.46
CA VAL A 73 0.11 -6.55 0.08
C VAL A 73 1.25 -5.59 -0.22
N GLY A 74 2.38 -6.10 -0.72
CA GLY A 74 3.57 -5.31 -1.04
C GLY A 74 4.51 -5.04 0.15
N ILE A 75 4.23 -5.62 1.33
CA ILE A 75 5.11 -5.51 2.51
C ILE A 75 6.52 -6.07 2.26
N GLU A 76 6.67 -7.00 1.31
CA GLU A 76 7.96 -7.53 0.88
C GLU A 76 8.92 -6.45 0.38
N GLN A 77 8.40 -5.35 -0.21
CA GLN A 77 9.24 -4.22 -0.63
C GLN A 77 9.89 -3.49 0.54
N LEU A 78 9.37 -3.64 1.76
CA LEU A 78 9.97 -3.09 2.99
C LEU A 78 11.23 -3.86 3.42
N VAL A 79 11.31 -5.15 3.08
CA VAL A 79 12.42 -6.04 3.43
C VAL A 79 13.57 -5.87 2.44
N ASP A 80 13.28 -5.54 1.18
CA ASP A 80 14.29 -5.24 0.15
C ASP A 80 15.00 -3.89 0.40
N ASP A 81 14.36 -2.96 1.11
CA ASP A 81 14.89 -1.65 1.50
C ASP A 81 15.70 -1.68 2.84
N ALA A 82 16.06 -2.88 3.35
CA ALA A 82 16.70 -3.08 4.66
C ALA A 82 18.22 -3.35 4.59
#